data_AF-A0A7X8X3X0-F1
#
_entry.id   AF-A0A7X8X3X0-F1
#
_cell.length_a   1.000
_cell.length_b   1.000
_cell.length_c   1.000
_cell.angle_alpha   90.00
_cell.angle_beta   90.00
_cell.angle_gamma   90.00
#
_symmetry.space_group_name_H-M   'P 1'
#
loop_
_entity.id
_entity.type
_entity.pdbx_description
1 polymer ?
#
loop_
_entity_poly.entity_id
_entity_poly.type
_entity_poly.pdbx_seq_one_letter_code
_entity_poly.pdbx_strand_id
1 'polypeptide(L)' 'MTVSSQVKETVATLKGIESTLKIYAVQTVDQEIKSVFSRVGGVIDGVVNDLEERVCVLEHEEPQYKGL' A
#
# COMPACT_ATOMS: atom_id res chain seq x y z
N MET A 1 -3.22 20.30 -2.58
CA MET A 1 -2.80 18.93 -2.22
C MET A 1 -1.96 19.02 -0.97
N THR A 2 -2.25 18.19 0.01
CA THR A 2 -1.51 18.13 1.28
C THR A 2 -0.47 17.03 1.21
N VAL A 3 0.50 17.00 2.14
CA VAL A 3 1.49 15.92 2.17
C VAL A 3 0.78 14.61 2.52
N SER A 4 -0.14 14.63 3.49
CA SER A 4 -1.00 13.47 3.80
C SER A 4 -1.73 12.95 2.55
N SER A 5 -2.33 13.84 1.76
CA SER A 5 -3.03 13.46 0.52
C SER A 5 -2.12 12.79 -0.52
N GLN A 6 -0.88 13.24 -0.66
CA GLN A 6 0.09 12.64 -1.59
C GLN A 6 0.52 11.24 -1.11
N VAL A 7 0.71 11.07 0.20
CA VAL A 7 1.04 9.75 0.78
C VAL A 7 -0.14 8.79 0.64
N LYS A 8 -1.38 9.25 0.87
CA LYS A 8 -2.59 8.44 0.63
C LYS A 8 -2.73 7.97 -0.82
N GLU A 9 -2.43 8.84 -1.80
CA GLU A 9 -2.43 8.46 -3.21
C GLU A 9 -1.38 7.36 -3.52
N THR A 10 -0.21 7.47 -2.87
CA THR A 10 0.84 6.44 -2.96
C THR A 10 0.36 5.11 -2.37
N VAL A 11 -0.27 5.13 -1.19
CA VAL A 11 -0.88 3.95 -0.56
C VAL A 11 -1.92 3.30 -1.48
N ALA A 12 -2.81 4.10 -2.08
CA ALA A 12 -3.83 3.58 -2.99
C ALA A 12 -3.20 2.89 -4.21
N THR A 13 -2.13 3.47 -4.76
CA THR A 13 -1.37 2.88 -5.87
C THR A 13 -0.73 1.54 -5.47
N LEU A 14 -0.11 1.48 -4.29
CA LEU A 14 0.50 0.25 -3.76
C LEU A 14 -0.53 -0.87 -3.54
N LYS A 15 -1.70 -0.57 -2.99
CA LYS A 15 -2.81 -1.53 -2.85
C LYS A 15 -3.30 -2.06 -4.21
N GLY A 16 -3.31 -1.20 -5.23
CA GLY A 16 -3.59 -1.59 -6.61
C GLY A 16 -2.56 -2.60 -7.14
N ILE A 17 -1.27 -2.29 -6.98
CA ILE A 17 -0.16 -3.17 -7.37
C ILE A 17 -0.25 -4.51 -6.63
N GLU A 18 -0.46 -4.50 -5.32
CA GLU A 18 -0.60 -5.71 -4.49
C GLU A 18 -1.73 -6.61 -5.01
N SER A 19 -2.88 -6.02 -5.35
CA SER A 19 -4.02 -6.73 -5.95
C SER A 19 -3.66 -7.34 -7.31
N THR A 20 -2.93 -6.60 -8.16
CA THR A 20 -2.43 -7.12 -9.44
C THR A 20 -1.50 -8.31 -9.25
N LEU A 21 -0.57 -8.26 -8.28
CA LEU A 21 0.32 -9.37 -7.98
C LEU A 21 -0.44 -10.60 -7.46
N LYS A 22 -1.48 -10.41 -6.65
CA LYS A 22 -2.37 -11.50 -6.21
C LYS A 22 -3.06 -12.16 -7.41
N ILE A 23 -3.51 -11.40 -8.41
CA ILE A 23 -4.08 -11.94 -9.65
C ILE A 23 -3.04 -12.76 -10.41
N TYR A 24 -1.81 -12.26 -10.56
CA TYR A 24 -0.73 -13.01 -11.22
C TYR A 24 -0.39 -14.31 -10.49
N ALA A 25 -0.37 -14.30 -9.15
CA ALA A 25 -0.17 -15.50 -8.35
C ALA A 25 -1.25 -16.56 -8.57
N VAL A 26 -2.50 -16.14 -8.79
CA VAL A 26 -3.62 -17.05 -9.09
C VAL A 26 -3.53 -17.63 -10.50
N GLN A 27 -3.11 -16.81 -11.48
CA GLN A 27 -2.97 -17.23 -12.89
C GLN A 27 -1.71 -18.07 -13.16
N THR A 28 -0.74 -18.05 -12.25
CA THR A 28 0.54 -18.76 -12.42
C THR A 28 0.44 -20.21 -11.96
N VAL A 29 0.86 -21.14 -12.81
CA VAL A 29 0.92 -22.59 -12.52
C VAL A 29 2.21 -22.96 -11.78
N ASP A 30 3.32 -22.33 -12.18
CA ASP A 30 4.63 -22.55 -11.57
C ASP A 30 4.64 -22.14 -10.09
N GLN A 31 4.96 -23.09 -9.22
CA GLN A 31 4.92 -22.88 -7.77
C GLN A 31 6.01 -21.93 -7.29
N GLU A 32 7.18 -21.92 -7.92
CA GLU A 32 8.27 -21.03 -7.57
C GLU A 32 7.86 -19.58 -7.88
N ILE A 33 7.36 -19.32 -9.09
CA ILE A 33 6.92 -17.98 -9.50
C ILE A 33 5.73 -17.52 -8.65
N LYS A 34 4.79 -18.42 -8.34
CA LYS A 34 3.68 -18.12 -7.42
C LYS A 34 4.18 -17.67 -6.05
N SER A 35 5.19 -18.36 -5.51
CA SER A 35 5.80 -17.98 -4.22
C SER A 35 6.45 -16.61 -4.26
N VAL A 36 7.05 -16.22 -5.41
CA VAL A 36 7.62 -14.89 -5.60
C VAL A 36 6.53 -13.82 -5.53
N PHE A 37 5.41 -13.99 -6.25
CA PHE A 37 4.31 -13.03 -6.19
C PHE A 37 3.71 -12.91 -4.79
N SER A 38 3.50 -14.03 -4.09
CA SER A 38 3.00 -14.03 -2.71
C SER A 38 3.96 -13.32 -1.75
N ARG A 39 5.27 -13.59 -1.86
CA ARG A 39 6.29 -12.93 -1.04
C ARG A 39 6.34 -11.43 -1.28
N VAL A 40 6.34 -10.99 -2.54
CA VAL A 40 6.35 -9.56 -2.89
C VAL A 40 5.06 -8.89 -2.41
N GLY A 41 3.91 -9.55 -2.56
CA GLY A 41 2.64 -9.07 -2.01
C GLY A 41 2.72 -8.79 -0.51
N GLY A 42 3.29 -9.72 0.27
CA GLY A 42 3.49 -9.51 1.71
C GLY A 42 4.45 -8.35 2.06
N VAL A 43 5.48 -8.11 1.24
CA VAL A 43 6.35 -6.93 1.42
C VAL A 43 5.57 -5.65 1.16
N ILE A 44 4.74 -5.61 0.12
CA ILE A 44 3.92 -4.43 -0.19
C ILE A 44 2.89 -4.18 0.92
N ASP A 45 2.27 -5.23 1.47
CA ASP A 45 1.34 -5.12 2.59
C ASP A 45 2.01 -4.45 3.81
N GLY A 46 3.24 -4.87 4.15
CA GLY A 46 4.04 -4.22 5.19
C GLY A 46 4.28 -2.73 4.92
N VAL A 47 4.70 -2.38 3.70
CA VAL A 47 4.92 -0.97 3.31
C VAL A 47 3.63 -0.16 3.36
N VAL A 48 2.50 -0.75 2.96
CA VAL A 48 1.18 -0.10 3.04
C VAL A 48 0.85 0.23 4.49
N ASN A 49 1.03 -0.72 5.41
CA ASN A 49 0.75 -0.50 6.84
C ASN A 49 1.64 0.64 7.41
N ASP A 50 2.94 0.63 7.12
CA ASP A 50 3.87 1.67 7.57
C ASP A 50 3.46 3.07 7.05
N LEU A 51 3.02 3.15 5.79
CA LEU A 51 2.59 4.40 5.19
C LEU A 51 1.23 4.87 5.72
N GLU A 52 0.31 3.96 6.05
CA GLU A 52 -0.97 4.31 6.69
C GLU A 52 -0.75 4.89 8.09
N GLU A 53 0.16 4.33 8.88
CA GLU A 53 0.58 4.92 10.15
C GLU A 53 1.17 6.32 9.95
N ARG A 54 2.02 6.49 8.93
CA ARG A 54 2.60 7.80 8.61
C ARG A 54 1.55 8.82 8.19
N VAL A 55 0.54 8.41 7.42
CA VAL A 55 -0.60 9.26 7.05
C VAL A 55 -1.32 9.75 8.29
N CYS A 56 -1.59 8.88 9.25
CA CYS A 56 -2.25 9.26 10.50
C CYS A 56 -1.47 10.38 11.21
N VAL A 57 -0.15 10.24 11.35
CA VAL A 57 0.70 11.27 11.96
C VAL A 57 0.65 12.58 11.18
N LEU A 58 0.72 12.53 9.84
CA LEU A 58 0.67 13.72 8.98
C LEU A 58 -0.66 14.47 9.10
N GLU A 59 -1.78 13.76 9.20
CA GLU A 59 -3.09 14.40 9.42
C GLU A 59 -3.15 15.14 10.76
N HIS A 60 -2.55 14.59 11.83
CA HIS A 60 -2.47 15.30 13.10
C HIS A 60 -1.57 16.54 13.05
N GLU A 61 -0.53 16.54 12.22
CA GLU A 61 0.37 17.68 12.04
C GLU A 61 -0.30 18.79 11.22
N GLU A 62 -1.13 18.41 10.23
CA GLU A 62 -1.69 19.32 9.24
C GLU A 62 -2.92 20.12 9.76
N PRO A 63 -2.88 21.47 9.76
CA PRO A 63 -3.95 22.31 10.31
C PRO A 63 -5.33 22.05 9.72
N GLN A 64 -5.40 21.68 8.43
CA GLN A 64 -6.65 21.41 7.73
C GLN A 64 -7.42 20.18 8.24
N TYR A 65 -6.77 19.29 9.00
CA TYR A 65 -7.40 18.10 9.59
C TYR A 65 -7.77 18.27 11.07
N LYS A 66 -7.33 19.35 11.73
CA LYS A 66 -7.51 19.58 13.18
C LYS A 66 -8.94 19.98 13.60
N GLY A 67 -9.88 20.05 12.66
CA GLY A 67 -11.27 20.44 12.90
C GLY A 67 -12.30 19.49 12.29
N LEU A 68 -11.86 18.29 11.86
CA LEU A 68 -12.71 17.20 11.39
C LEU A 68 -13.17 16.30 12.54
#